data_AF-A0A8R1Y614-F1
#
_entry.id   AF-A0A8R1Y614-F1
#
_cell.length_a   1.000
_cell.length_b   1.000
_cell.length_c   1.000
_cell.angle_alpha   90.00
_cell.angle_beta   90.00
_cell.angle_gamma   90.00
#
_symmetry.space_group_name_H-M   'P 1'
#
loop_
_entity.id
_entity.type
_entity.pdbx_description
1 polymer ?
#
loop_
_entity_poly.entity_id
_entity_poly.type
_entity_poly.pdbx_seq_one_letter_code
_entity_poly.pdbx_strand_id
1 'polypeptide(L)'
;MNGPSSLSLQSLSRSVDQSRTRASYYQGPKKRFIPPFVRRFFLRYPTAPLWAVFGLCSSAMVFPTAHGFYKWSTLSKEQFYTYCQERNALSEERQKFGSNLWFPFMGKKFDERPVESSTVSN
;
A
#
# COMPACT_ATOMS: atom_id res chain seq x y z
N MET A 1 -30.24 -8.03 -62.71
CA MET A 1 -30.21 -8.67 -61.37
C MET A 1 -29.02 -8.11 -60.63
N ASN A 2 -29.22 -7.07 -59.80
CA ASN A 2 -28.12 -6.42 -59.08
C ASN A 2 -28.01 -7.08 -57.71
N GLY A 3 -27.00 -7.94 -57.55
CA GLY A 3 -26.70 -8.57 -56.27
C GLY A 3 -26.30 -7.51 -55.22
N PRO A 4 -26.60 -7.75 -53.93
CA PRO A 4 -26.24 -6.81 -52.87
C PRO A 4 -24.73 -6.57 -52.90
N SER A 5 -24.36 -5.30 -52.97
CA SER A 5 -22.98 -4.83 -53.01
C SER A 5 -22.21 -5.35 -51.80
N SER A 6 -21.04 -5.94 -52.04
CA SER A 6 -20.15 -6.57 -51.06
C SER A 6 -19.80 -5.67 -49.86
N LEU A 7 -19.92 -4.35 -50.03
CA LEU A 7 -19.76 -3.34 -48.98
C LEU A 7 -20.84 -3.44 -47.88
N SER A 8 -22.07 -3.85 -48.23
CA SER A 8 -23.17 -4.03 -47.27
C SER A 8 -22.99 -5.28 -46.40
N LEU A 9 -22.38 -6.33 -46.95
CA LEU A 9 -22.09 -7.56 -46.20
C LEU A 9 -20.95 -7.37 -45.21
N GLN A 10 -19.97 -6.52 -45.52
CA GLN A 10 -18.87 -6.19 -44.60
C GLN A 10 -19.31 -5.25 -43.46
N SER A 11 -20.28 -4.36 -43.70
CA SER A 11 -20.83 -3.50 -42.66
C SER A 11 -21.73 -4.28 -41.70
N LEU A 12 -22.55 -5.20 -42.23
CA LEU A 12 -23.33 -6.12 -41.39
C LEU A 12 -22.43 -7.02 -40.55
N SER A 13 -21.39 -7.64 -41.13
CA SER A 13 -20.49 -8.53 -40.38
C SER A 13 -19.75 -7.78 -39.25
N ARG A 14 -19.26 -6.56 -39.51
CA ARG A 14 -18.68 -5.70 -38.45
C ARG A 14 -19.68 -5.37 -37.35
N SER A 15 -20.94 -5.07 -37.69
CA SER A 15 -21.98 -4.76 -36.69
C SER A 15 -22.40 -5.99 -35.86
N VAL A 16 -22.38 -7.19 -36.46
CA VAL A 16 -22.70 -8.46 -35.79
C VAL A 16 -21.57 -8.87 -34.85
N ASP A 17 -20.30 -8.69 -35.23
CA ASP A 17 -19.16 -8.90 -34.32
C ASP A 17 -19.19 -7.91 -33.15
N GLN A 18 -19.55 -6.65 -33.42
CA GLN A 18 -19.65 -5.61 -32.39
C GLN A 18 -20.78 -5.87 -31.39
N SER A 19 -21.91 -6.43 -31.83
CA SER A 19 -23.06 -6.77 -30.97
C SER A 19 -22.85 -8.07 -30.16
N ARG A 20 -22.04 -9.02 -30.66
CA ARG A 20 -21.56 -10.18 -29.87
C ARG A 20 -20.53 -9.79 -28.82
N THR A 21 -19.90 -8.62 -28.96
CA THR A 21 -18.93 -8.03 -28.02
C THR A 21 -19.63 -7.25 -26.89
N ARG A 22 -20.73 -7.79 -26.34
CA ARG A 22 -21.51 -7.17 -25.25
C ARG A 22 -20.78 -7.11 -23.89
N ALA A 23 -19.50 -7.51 -23.86
CA ALA A 23 -18.67 -7.50 -22.67
C ALA A 23 -17.24 -7.02 -22.98
N SER A 24 -17.11 -5.84 -23.60
CA SER A 24 -15.83 -5.15 -23.83
C SER A 24 -15.04 -4.89 -22.53
N TYR A 25 -15.67 -5.02 -21.35
CA TYR A 25 -15.01 -4.97 -20.04
C TYR A 25 -13.96 -6.09 -19.82
N TYR A 26 -14.10 -7.26 -20.46
CA TYR A 26 -13.18 -8.40 -20.27
C TYR A 26 -12.07 -8.49 -21.32
N GLN A 27 -12.24 -7.83 -22.46
CA GLN A 27 -11.21 -7.74 -23.50
C GLN A 27 -10.26 -6.59 -23.17
N GLY A 28 -9.42 -6.81 -22.15
CA GLY A 28 -8.38 -5.86 -21.80
C GLY A 28 -7.27 -5.83 -22.86
N PRO A 29 -6.72 -4.64 -23.20
CA PRO A 29 -5.56 -4.56 -24.09
C PRO A 29 -4.38 -5.35 -23.50
N LYS A 30 -3.74 -6.20 -24.32
CA LYS A 30 -2.68 -7.16 -23.92
C LYS A 30 -1.41 -6.51 -23.33
N LYS A 31 -1.25 -5.18 -23.44
CA LYS A 31 -0.12 -4.39 -22.94
C LYS A 31 -0.54 -3.44 -21.81
N ARG A 32 -0.88 -3.94 -20.63
CA ARG A 32 -1.06 -3.09 -19.43
C ARG A 32 -0.37 -3.70 -18.21
N PHE A 33 0.13 -2.81 -17.36
CA PHE A 33 0.88 -3.09 -16.13
C PHE A 33 0.07 -3.81 -15.05
N ILE A 34 -1.26 -3.72 -15.10
CA ILE A 34 -2.15 -4.31 -14.09
C ILE A 34 -2.61 -5.69 -14.54
N PRO A 35 -2.35 -6.76 -13.77
CA PRO A 35 -2.80 -8.10 -14.10
C PRO A 35 -4.33 -8.18 -14.31
N PRO A 36 -4.80 -9.01 -15.23
CA PRO A 36 -6.23 -9.08 -15.59
C PRO A 36 -7.13 -9.51 -14.43
N PHE A 37 -6.63 -10.32 -13.47
CA PHE A 37 -7.40 -10.73 -12.30
C PHE A 37 -7.68 -9.55 -11.34
N VAL A 38 -6.69 -8.68 -11.12
CA VAL A 38 -6.81 -7.49 -10.26
C VAL A 38 -7.89 -6.57 -10.80
N ARG A 39 -7.86 -6.32 -12.11
CA ARG A 39 -8.88 -5.50 -12.78
C ARG A 39 -10.28 -6.10 -12.64
N ARG A 40 -10.44 -7.42 -12.83
CA ARG A 40 -11.74 -8.10 -12.68
C ARG A 40 -12.24 -8.02 -11.24
N PHE A 41 -11.35 -8.13 -10.26
CA PHE A 41 -11.69 -8.01 -8.85
C PHE A 41 -12.24 -6.63 -8.51
N PHE A 42 -11.56 -5.55 -8.92
CA PHE A 42 -12.04 -4.19 -8.69
C PHE A 42 -13.32 -3.84 -9.45
N LEU A 43 -13.51 -4.38 -10.66
CA LEU A 43 -14.76 -4.24 -11.41
C LEU A 43 -15.93 -4.98 -10.74
N ARG A 44 -15.66 -6.12 -10.10
CA ARG A 44 -16.68 -6.92 -9.40
C ARG A 44 -17.00 -6.34 -8.02
N TYR A 45 -16.01 -5.75 -7.36
CA TYR A 45 -16.10 -5.22 -6.00
C TYR A 45 -15.61 -3.78 -5.95
N PRO A 46 -16.47 -2.79 -6.27
CA PRO A 46 -16.07 -1.38 -6.30
C PRO A 46 -15.72 -0.82 -4.91
N THR A 47 -16.16 -1.49 -3.83
CA THR A 47 -15.84 -1.12 -2.43
C THR A 47 -14.54 -1.73 -1.91
N ALA A 48 -13.92 -2.66 -2.64
CA ALA A 48 -12.65 -3.28 -2.24
C ALA A 48 -11.51 -2.30 -1.89
N PRO A 49 -11.27 -1.20 -2.62
CA PRO A 49 -10.18 -0.28 -2.26
C PRO A 49 -10.46 0.42 -0.92
N LEU A 50 -11.72 0.68 -0.57
CA LEU A 50 -12.08 1.26 0.73
C LEU A 50 -11.71 0.33 1.87
N TRP A 51 -12.02 -0.97 1.74
CA TRP A 51 -11.63 -1.98 2.73
C TRP A 51 -10.12 -2.19 2.82
N ALA A 52 -9.42 -2.12 1.69
CA ALA A 52 -7.96 -2.21 1.68
C ALA A 52 -7.31 -1.03 2.42
N VAL A 53 -7.76 0.21 2.15
CA VAL A 53 -7.28 1.41 2.84
C VAL A 53 -7.67 1.36 4.31
N PHE A 54 -8.90 0.95 4.63
CA PHE A 54 -9.36 0.80 6.00
C PHE A 54 -8.50 -0.21 6.78
N GLY A 55 -8.20 -1.37 6.19
CA GLY A 55 -7.31 -2.37 6.79
C GLY A 55 -5.91 -1.83 7.02
N LEU A 56 -5.35 -1.11 6.04
CA LEU A 56 -4.05 -0.47 6.18
C LEU A 56 -4.04 0.57 7.31
N CYS A 57 -5.01 1.49 7.33
CA CYS A 57 -5.14 2.49 8.40
C CYS A 57 -5.34 1.83 9.77
N SER A 58 -6.18 0.80 9.85
CA SER A 58 -6.41 0.06 11.09
C SER A 58 -5.13 -0.60 11.60
N SER A 59 -4.36 -1.26 10.72
CA SER A 59 -3.07 -1.84 11.12
C SER A 59 -2.06 -0.79 11.59
N ALA A 60 -2.04 0.39 10.94
CA ALA A 60 -1.16 1.48 11.30
C ALA A 60 -1.48 2.05 12.70
N MET A 61 -2.73 1.96 13.16
CA MET A 61 -3.11 2.35 14.52
C MET A 61 -2.94 1.21 15.54
N VAL A 62 -3.26 -0.03 15.17
CA VAL A 62 -3.19 -1.20 16.07
C VAL A 62 -1.74 -1.55 16.42
N PHE A 63 -0.82 -1.48 15.47
CA PHE A 63 0.58 -1.83 15.71
C PHE A 63 1.26 -1.01 16.84
N PRO A 64 1.26 0.34 16.81
CA PRO A 64 1.89 1.13 17.86
C PRO A 64 1.16 1.03 19.21
N THR A 65 -0.15 0.87 19.21
CA THR A 65 -0.95 0.72 20.45
C THR A 65 -0.69 -0.62 21.11
N ALA A 66 -0.71 -1.72 20.34
CA ALA A 66 -0.37 -3.05 20.85
C ALA A 66 1.07 -3.12 21.38
N HIS A 67 2.04 -2.53 20.66
CA HIS A 67 3.43 -2.47 21.12
C HIS A 67 3.57 -1.65 22.41
N GLY A 68 2.87 -0.51 22.53
CA GLY A 68 2.84 0.30 23.74
C GLY A 68 2.26 -0.45 24.93
N PHE A 69 1.13 -1.15 24.73
CA PHE A 69 0.51 -1.99 25.75
C PHE A 69 1.41 -3.13 26.20
N TYR A 70 2.07 -3.81 25.26
CA TYR A 70 3.05 -4.85 25.57
C TYR A 70 4.17 -4.31 26.46
N LYS A 71 4.79 -3.18 26.11
CA LYS A 71 5.85 -2.54 26.90
C LYS A 71 5.36 -2.09 28.29
N TRP A 72 4.15 -1.56 28.38
CA TRP A 72 3.55 -1.21 29.67
C TRP A 72 3.32 -2.43 30.58
N SER A 73 2.89 -3.56 30.00
CA SER A 73 2.64 -4.79 30.77
C SER A 73 3.91 -5.53 31.20
N THR A 74 5.01 -5.38 30.45
CA THR A 74 6.24 -6.17 30.64
C THR A 74 7.36 -5.43 31.37
N LEU A 75 7.35 -4.10 31.41
CA LEU A 75 8.39 -3.30 32.07
C LEU A 75 8.01 -2.90 33.49
N SER A 76 9.02 -2.67 34.33
CA SER A 76 8.81 -2.01 35.62
C SER A 76 8.47 -0.53 35.42
N LYS A 77 7.87 0.11 36.44
CA LYS A 77 7.43 1.51 36.36
C LYS A 77 8.57 2.45 35.96
N GLU A 78 9.74 2.29 36.57
CA GLU A 78 10.91 3.13 36.28
C GLU A 78 11.42 2.94 34.84
N GLN A 79 11.50 1.69 34.38
CA GLN A 79 11.91 1.37 33.01
C GLN A 79 10.91 1.84 31.96
N PHE A 80 9.63 1.93 32.31
CA PHE A 80 8.62 2.50 31.44
C PHE A 80 8.77 4.03 31.33
N TYR A 81 9.08 4.73 32.42
CA TYR A 81 9.34 6.17 32.38
C TYR A 81 10.56 6.52 31.52
N THR A 82 11.67 5.78 31.65
CA THR A 82 12.85 5.99 30.80
C THR A 82 12.52 5.70 29.33
N TYR A 83 11.80 4.62 29.04
CA TYR A 83 11.33 4.30 27.69
C TYR A 83 10.48 5.43 27.07
N CYS A 84 9.58 6.03 27.84
CA CYS A 84 8.76 7.16 27.37
C CYS A 84 9.62 8.40 27.05
N GLN A 85 10.60 8.71 27.89
CA GLN A 85 11.52 9.84 27.66
C GLN A 85 12.36 9.64 26.40
N GLU A 86 12.94 8.45 26.23
CA GLU A 86 13.72 8.10 25.03
C GLU A 86 12.87 8.18 23.76
N ARG A 87 11.64 7.67 23.80
CA ARG A 87 10.73 7.71 22.67
C ARG A 87 10.35 9.15 22.28
N ASN A 88 10.13 10.02 23.26
CA ASN A 88 9.84 11.43 23.03
C ASN A 88 11.05 12.17 22.44
N ALA A 89 12.24 11.97 23.00
CA ALA A 89 13.48 12.55 22.48
C ALA A 89 13.71 12.15 21.02
N LEU A 90 13.53 10.87 20.71
CA LEU A 90 13.70 10.36 19.36
C LEU A 90 12.62 10.92 18.41
N SER A 91 11.39 11.14 18.87
CA SER A 91 10.36 11.80 18.06
C SER A 91 10.70 13.26 17.73
N GLU A 92 11.30 13.99 18.67
CA GLU A 92 11.79 15.34 18.43
C GLU A 92 12.95 15.38 17.43
N GLU A 93 13.89 14.44 17.53
CA GLU A 93 14.99 14.32 16.57
C GLU A 93 14.47 14.08 15.15
N ARG A 94 13.49 13.17 15.00
CA ARG A 94 12.84 12.91 13.70
C ARG A 94 12.16 14.16 13.15
N GLN A 95 11.47 14.93 14.00
CA GLN A 95 10.80 16.17 13.59
C GLN A 95 11.80 17.27 13.20
N LYS A 96 12.87 17.43 13.97
CA LYS A 96 13.89 18.49 13.78
C LYS A 96 14.78 18.21 12.57
N PHE A 97 15.19 16.96 12.38
CA PHE A 97 16.22 16.61 11.39
C PHE A 97 15.71 15.79 10.21
N GLY A 98 14.44 15.35 10.23
CA GLY A 98 13.90 14.45 9.22
C GLY A 98 14.58 13.07 9.21
N SER A 99 15.36 12.75 10.24
CA SER A 99 16.06 11.48 10.36
C SER A 99 15.06 10.35 10.59
N ASN A 100 15.36 9.13 10.11
CA ASN A 100 14.55 7.93 10.33
C ASN A 100 13.09 8.01 9.86
N LEU A 101 12.78 8.80 8.83
CA LEU A 101 11.48 8.74 8.15
C LEU A 101 11.43 7.51 7.22
N TRP A 102 10.32 6.76 7.28
CA TRP A 102 10.06 5.63 6.35
C TRP A 102 9.96 6.08 4.89
N PHE A 103 9.59 7.34 4.65
CA PHE A 103 9.50 7.91 3.30
C PHE A 103 10.88 8.34 2.80
N PRO A 104 11.37 7.80 1.66
CA PRO A 104 12.76 7.91 1.24
C PRO A 104 13.17 9.29 0.69
N PHE A 105 12.32 10.32 0.78
CA PHE A 105 12.52 11.60 0.10
C PHE A 105 13.17 12.69 0.97
N MET A 106 13.30 12.49 2.30
CA MET A 106 13.82 13.51 3.23
C MET A 106 14.79 12.97 4.30
N GLY A 107 15.27 11.73 4.19
CA GLY A 107 16.20 11.16 5.17
C GLY A 107 17.64 11.57 4.89
N LYS A 108 18.21 12.52 5.65
CA LYS A 108 19.67 12.52 5.86
C LYS A 108 20.00 11.20 6.56
N LYS A 109 20.74 10.33 5.87
CA LYS A 109 21.31 9.12 6.47
C LYS A 109 22.28 9.58 7.55
N PHE A 110 21.88 9.47 8.82
CA PHE A 110 22.85 9.51 9.91
C PHE A 110 23.27 8.07 10.13
N ASP A 111 24.56 7.81 9.90
CA ASP A 111 25.19 6.54 10.21
C ASP A 111 24.92 6.18 11.67
N GLU A 112 24.36 5.00 11.89
CA GLU A 112 24.24 4.38 13.20
C GLU A 112 25.64 4.32 13.81
N ARG A 113 25.95 5.22 14.75
CA ARG A 113 27.11 4.98 15.62
C ARG A 113 26.78 3.74 16.45
N PRO A 114 27.67 2.72 16.48
CA PRO A 114 27.42 1.53 17.27
C PRO A 114 27.32 1.98 18.72
N VAL A 115 26.23 1.57 19.38
CA VAL A 115 26.10 1.69 20.82
C VAL A 115 27.21 0.81 21.40
N GLU A 116 28.32 1.43 21.83
CA GLU A 116 29.31 0.76 22.67
C GLU A 116 28.58 0.27 23.91
N SER A 117 28.34 -1.03 23.95
CA SER A 117 28.01 -1.74 25.18
C SER A 117 29.15 -1.51 26.14
N SER A 118 28.96 -0.62 27.11
CA SER A 118 29.80 -0.48 28.28
C SER A 118 29.78 -1.81 29.04
N THR A 119 30.74 -2.67 28.71
CA THR A 119 31.15 -3.78 29.56
C THR A 119 31.65 -3.19 30.87
N VAL A 120 30.80 -3.27 31.89
CA VAL A 120 31.20 -3.08 33.28
C VAL A 120 32.17 -4.22 33.62
N SER A 121 33.45 -3.86 33.70
CA SER A 121 34.50 -4.69 34.29
C SER A 121 34.26 -4.84 35.80
N ASN A 122 34.17 -6.08 36.28
CA ASN A 122 34.58 -6.48 37.62
C ASN A 122 35.44 -7.73 37.48
#